data_AF-A0A0V7ZGY7-F1
#
_entry.id   AF-A0A0V7ZGY7-F1
#
_cell.length_a   1.000
_cell.length_b   1.000
_cell.length_c   1.000
_cell.angle_alpha   90.00
_cell.angle_beta   90.00
_cell.angle_gamma   90.00
#
_symmetry.space_group_name_H-M   'P 1'
#
loop_
_entity.id
_entity.type
_entity.pdbx_description
1 polymer ?
#
loop_
_entity_poly.entity_id
_entity_poly.type
_entity_poly.pdbx_seq_one_letter_code
_entity_poly.pdbx_strand_id
1 'polypeptide(L)'
;MVSRLLLISVLTLAVNFVESHIALAENFTSHLCSFSEKNSGTLVPETGMHSTRLVSFETAGGSPTEISITCKQAVNFSVLKPIQLAGPAIEPTSTFVRVETSSGKSISSDEISTLSLPMGTTTLLFNLAIDGGKPLPAGNYRYGFKFNVVSSE
;
A
#
# COMPACT_ATOMS: atom_id res chain seq x y z
N MET A 1 69.10 16.07 -5.37
CA MET A 1 68.20 16.42 -4.24
C MET A 1 66.99 15.51 -4.30
N VAL A 2 66.84 14.64 -3.30
CA VAL A 2 65.75 13.66 -3.20
C VAL A 2 64.58 14.36 -2.51
N SER A 3 63.54 14.71 -3.26
CA SER A 3 62.30 15.23 -2.68
C SER A 3 61.29 14.11 -2.54
N ARG A 4 61.16 13.62 -1.31
CA ARG A 4 60.02 12.84 -0.82
C ARG A 4 58.76 13.72 -0.91
N LEU A 5 57.60 13.14 -1.21
CA LEU A 5 56.39 13.22 -0.36
C LEU A 5 55.13 12.75 -1.11
N LEU A 6 54.63 11.61 -0.62
CA LEU A 6 53.22 11.23 -0.41
C LEU A 6 52.29 11.01 -1.60
N LEU A 7 52.15 9.71 -1.92
CA LEU A 7 50.90 9.09 -2.35
C LEU A 7 49.78 9.40 -1.34
N ILE A 8 48.67 9.95 -1.81
CA ILE A 8 47.38 9.87 -1.12
C ILE A 8 46.47 8.98 -1.96
N SER A 9 46.42 7.71 -1.57
CA SER A 9 45.46 6.72 -2.05
C SER A 9 44.11 7.00 -1.40
N VAL A 10 43.19 7.63 -2.13
CA VAL A 10 41.79 7.76 -1.70
C VAL A 10 41.07 6.46 -2.04
N LEU A 11 40.97 5.58 -1.05
CA LEU A 11 40.03 4.46 -1.05
C LEU A 11 38.61 5.04 -0.97
N THR A 12 37.92 5.17 -2.09
CA THR A 12 36.47 5.36 -2.07
C THR A 12 35.84 4.01 -1.76
N LEU A 13 35.42 3.81 -0.50
CA LEU A 13 34.43 2.80 -0.15
C LEU A 13 33.13 3.15 -0.91
N ALA A 14 32.91 2.53 -2.07
CA ALA A 14 31.59 2.45 -2.65
C ALA A 14 30.78 1.53 -1.73
N VAL A 15 29.93 2.16 -0.94
CA VAL A 15 28.92 1.54 -0.09
C VAL A 15 28.11 0.57 -0.95
N ASN A 16 28.09 -0.71 -0.57
CA ASN A 16 27.13 -1.66 -1.08
C ASN A 16 25.74 -1.13 -0.73
N PHE A 17 25.09 -0.45 -1.68
CA PHE A 17 23.66 -0.24 -1.62
C PHE A 17 23.04 -1.63 -1.71
N VAL A 18 22.56 -2.12 -0.56
CA VAL A 18 21.60 -3.21 -0.50
C VAL A 18 20.38 -2.70 -1.24
N GLU A 19 20.25 -3.11 -2.49
CA GLU A 19 19.05 -2.96 -3.30
C GLU A 19 17.97 -3.82 -2.63
N SER A 20 17.27 -3.24 -1.66
CA SER A 20 16.08 -3.86 -1.07
C SER A 20 15.03 -3.89 -2.18
N HIS A 21 14.98 -4.99 -2.91
CA HIS A 21 13.88 -5.32 -3.80
C HIS A 21 12.57 -5.18 -3.01
N ILE A 22 11.81 -4.11 -3.28
CA ILE A 22 10.40 -4.07 -2.92
C ILE A 22 9.73 -5.07 -3.86
N ALA A 23 9.58 -6.31 -3.40
CA ALA A 23 8.83 -7.34 -4.09
C ALA A 23 7.40 -6.82 -4.31
N LEU A 24 7.13 -6.46 -5.56
CA LEU A 24 5.79 -6.20 -6.08
C LEU A 24 5.06 -7.54 -6.09
N ALA A 25 4.00 -7.64 -5.27
CA ALA A 25 2.93 -8.63 -5.30
C ALA A 25 3.23 -9.96 -6.04
N GLU A 26 4.09 -10.81 -5.49
CA GLU A 26 4.18 -12.21 -5.90
C GLU A 26 3.38 -13.04 -4.89
N ASN A 27 2.28 -13.65 -5.36
CA ASN A 27 1.45 -14.68 -4.70
C ASN A 27 1.83 -14.96 -3.23
N PHE A 28 1.39 -14.11 -2.30
CA PHE A 28 1.58 -14.42 -0.90
C PHE A 28 0.68 -15.62 -0.57
N THR A 29 1.27 -16.68 -0.06
CA THR A 29 0.53 -17.81 0.49
C THR A 29 0.84 -17.86 1.97
N SER A 30 -0.15 -17.56 2.81
CA SER A 30 -0.13 -18.06 4.17
C SER A 30 -0.61 -19.50 4.17
N HIS A 31 -0.40 -20.24 5.26
CA HIS A 31 -0.99 -21.59 5.38
C HIS A 31 -2.53 -21.55 5.31
N LEU A 32 -3.14 -20.40 5.61
CA LEU A 32 -4.59 -20.19 5.68
C LEU A 32 -5.20 -19.73 4.35
N CYS A 33 -4.55 -18.80 3.65
CA CYS A 33 -5.10 -18.19 2.43
C CYS A 33 -4.03 -17.90 1.37
N SER A 34 -4.47 -17.88 0.12
CA SER A 34 -3.69 -17.41 -1.04
C SER A 34 -4.31 -16.12 -1.58
N PHE A 35 -3.47 -15.23 -2.14
CA PHE A 35 -3.89 -13.93 -2.64
C PHE A 35 -3.45 -13.76 -4.10
N SER A 36 -4.36 -13.24 -4.94
CA SER A 36 -4.08 -12.84 -6.31
C SER A 36 -4.60 -11.43 -6.53
N GLU A 37 -3.69 -10.51 -6.85
CA GLU A 37 -4.07 -9.18 -7.32
C GLU A 37 -4.67 -9.28 -8.73
N LYS A 38 -5.81 -8.64 -8.94
CA LYS A 38 -6.49 -8.52 -10.23
C LYS A 38 -6.30 -7.14 -10.85
N ASN A 39 -6.32 -6.11 -10.00
CA ASN A 39 -6.09 -4.72 -10.39
C ASN A 39 -5.31 -4.02 -9.26
N SER A 40 -4.24 -3.29 -9.60
CA SER A 40 -3.43 -2.55 -8.64
C SER A 40 -4.10 -1.26 -8.12
N GLY A 41 -5.19 -0.81 -8.77
CA GLY A 41 -5.89 0.44 -8.46
C GLY A 41 -5.18 1.69 -9.01
N THR A 42 -5.88 2.82 -8.99
CA THR A 42 -5.38 4.14 -9.41
C THR A 42 -5.85 5.21 -8.44
N LEU A 43 -4.89 5.99 -7.92
CA LEU A 43 -5.15 7.18 -7.12
C LEU A 43 -5.35 8.39 -8.02
N VAL A 44 -6.35 9.21 -7.70
CA VAL A 44 -6.62 10.48 -8.35
C VAL A 44 -6.86 11.57 -7.30
N PRO A 45 -6.63 12.85 -7.63
CA PRO A 45 -7.08 13.95 -6.80
C PRO A 45 -8.61 13.93 -6.65
N GLU A 46 -9.15 14.00 -5.42
CA GLU A 46 -10.61 13.98 -5.18
C GLU A 46 -11.31 15.20 -5.80
N THR A 47 -10.60 16.34 -5.85
CA THR A 47 -11.14 17.65 -6.24
C THR A 47 -10.15 18.48 -7.05
N GLY A 48 -10.06 18.23 -8.36
CA GLY A 48 -9.38 19.11 -9.32
C GLY A 48 -7.91 19.47 -8.98
N MET A 49 -7.42 20.57 -9.56
CA MET A 49 -5.99 20.94 -9.61
C MET A 49 -5.38 21.36 -8.26
N HIS A 50 -6.22 21.61 -7.24
CA HIS A 50 -5.79 22.02 -5.90
C HIS A 50 -6.29 21.09 -4.80
N SER A 51 -6.59 19.83 -5.15
CA SER A 51 -7.05 18.87 -4.16
C SER A 51 -6.02 18.71 -3.04
N THR A 52 -6.51 18.58 -1.81
CA THR A 52 -5.70 18.16 -0.67
C THR A 52 -5.72 16.64 -0.51
N ARG A 53 -6.54 15.94 -1.31
CA ARG A 53 -6.87 14.52 -1.11
C ARG A 53 -6.59 13.69 -2.35
N LEU A 54 -5.91 12.56 -2.15
CA LEU A 54 -5.82 11.47 -3.12
C LEU A 54 -6.81 10.39 -2.71
N VAL A 55 -7.60 9.92 -3.67
CA VAL A 55 -8.56 8.84 -3.46
C VAL A 55 -8.48 7.83 -4.60
N SER A 56 -8.83 6.58 -4.33
CA SER A 56 -8.98 5.55 -5.36
C SER A 56 -10.44 5.19 -5.66
N PHE A 57 -11.39 6.00 -5.16
CA PHE A 57 -12.82 5.76 -5.38
C PHE A 57 -13.20 5.98 -6.84
N GLU A 58 -13.99 5.07 -7.41
CA GLU A 58 -14.51 5.18 -8.78
C GLU A 58 -15.34 6.45 -8.99
N THR A 59 -16.07 6.90 -7.95
CA THR A 59 -16.87 8.14 -7.98
C THR A 59 -16.05 9.41 -8.20
N ALA A 60 -14.75 9.38 -7.89
CA ALA A 60 -13.82 10.47 -8.14
C ALA A 60 -13.01 10.27 -9.44
N GLY A 61 -13.27 9.20 -10.19
CA GLY A 61 -12.50 8.80 -11.38
C GLY A 61 -11.24 7.98 -11.08
N GLY A 62 -11.06 7.54 -9.83
CA GLY A 62 -10.02 6.59 -9.44
C GLY A 62 -10.43 5.15 -9.74
N SER A 63 -9.62 4.19 -9.31
CA SER A 63 -10.02 2.78 -9.28
C SER A 63 -9.49 2.06 -8.05
N PRO A 64 -10.29 1.21 -7.38
CA PRO A 64 -9.84 0.44 -6.23
C PRO A 64 -8.81 -0.61 -6.64
N THR A 65 -7.95 -1.00 -5.69
CA THR A 65 -7.17 -2.23 -5.84
C THR A 65 -8.11 -3.42 -5.63
N GLU A 66 -8.06 -4.41 -6.53
CA GLU A 66 -8.87 -5.62 -6.45
C GLU A 66 -7.96 -6.82 -6.15
N ILE A 67 -8.26 -7.54 -5.06
CA ILE A 67 -7.55 -8.75 -4.67
C ILE A 67 -8.56 -9.89 -4.49
N SER A 68 -8.32 -11.02 -5.14
CA SER A 68 -8.98 -12.28 -4.83
C SER A 68 -8.22 -12.96 -3.69
N ILE A 69 -8.92 -13.23 -2.58
CA ILE A 69 -8.41 -14.03 -1.47
C ILE A 69 -9.10 -15.39 -1.47
N THR A 70 -8.33 -16.48 -1.48
CA THR A 70 -8.86 -17.85 -1.38
C THR A 70 -8.37 -18.51 -0.10
N CYS A 71 -9.28 -18.77 0.83
CA CYS A 71 -8.98 -19.31 2.16
C CYS A 71 -9.43 -20.76 2.31
N LYS A 72 -8.65 -21.55 3.06
CA LYS A 72 -8.94 -22.97 3.37
C LYS A 72 -9.89 -23.16 4.55
N GLN A 73 -10.12 -22.10 5.33
CA GLN A 73 -11.05 -22.06 6.46
C GLN A 73 -11.57 -20.63 6.64
N ALA A 74 -12.52 -20.43 7.55
CA ALA A 74 -12.98 -19.09 7.90
C ALA A 74 -11.88 -18.29 8.61
N VAL A 75 -11.75 -17.01 8.26
CA VAL A 75 -10.70 -16.13 8.79
C VAL A 75 -11.26 -14.77 9.17
N ASN A 76 -10.58 -14.12 10.12
CA ASN A 76 -10.78 -12.70 10.43
C ASN A 76 -9.72 -11.89 9.68
N PHE A 77 -10.19 -10.98 8.84
CA PHE A 77 -9.39 -10.08 8.02
C PHE A 77 -9.37 -8.68 8.65
N SER A 78 -8.20 -8.04 8.70
CA SER A 78 -8.06 -6.64 9.10
C SER A 78 -7.07 -5.92 8.19
N VAL A 79 -7.18 -4.60 8.08
CA VAL A 79 -6.34 -3.78 7.21
C VAL A 79 -5.67 -2.66 8.00
N LEU A 80 -4.45 -2.30 7.61
CA LEU A 80 -3.70 -1.19 8.18
C LEU A 80 -3.77 0.04 7.27
N LYS A 81 -3.43 1.20 7.84
CA LYS A 81 -3.41 2.47 7.11
C LYS A 81 -2.47 2.43 5.90
N PRO A 82 -2.74 3.24 4.85
CA PRO A 82 -1.87 3.35 3.68
C PRO A 82 -0.45 3.79 4.05
N ILE A 83 0.53 3.29 3.32
CA ILE A 83 1.95 3.61 3.45
C ILE A 83 2.41 4.24 2.14
N GLN A 84 3.00 5.42 2.20
CA GLN A 84 3.60 6.03 1.02
C GLN A 84 4.85 5.26 0.60
N LEU A 85 4.88 4.82 -0.65
CA LEU A 85 5.99 4.05 -1.24
C LEU A 85 6.87 4.93 -2.15
N ALA A 86 6.25 5.91 -2.83
CA ALA A 86 6.97 6.86 -3.69
C ALA A 86 6.18 8.16 -3.91
N GLY A 87 6.84 9.14 -4.52
CA GLY A 87 6.28 10.45 -4.88
C GLY A 87 6.68 11.56 -3.91
N PRO A 88 6.15 12.78 -4.10
CA PRO A 88 6.40 13.90 -3.19
C PRO A 88 6.00 13.56 -1.75
N ALA A 89 6.84 13.90 -0.78
CA ALA A 89 6.54 13.65 0.62
C ALA A 89 5.30 14.44 1.06
N ILE A 90 4.34 13.76 1.67
CA ILE A 90 3.17 14.36 2.30
C ILE A 90 3.18 13.93 3.77
N GLU A 91 2.91 14.87 4.67
CA GLU A 91 2.54 14.57 6.06
C GLU A 91 1.02 14.56 6.13
N PRO A 92 0.37 13.38 6.05
CA PRO A 92 -1.07 13.34 5.95
C PRO A 92 -1.74 13.68 7.28
N THR A 93 -2.80 14.47 7.22
CA THR A 93 -3.70 14.73 8.35
C THR A 93 -4.62 13.55 8.61
N SER A 94 -4.99 12.81 7.56
CA SER A 94 -5.79 11.60 7.65
C SER A 94 -5.45 10.62 6.53
N THR A 95 -5.42 9.33 6.85
CA THR A 95 -5.32 8.25 5.85
C THR A 95 -6.15 7.06 6.28
N PHE A 96 -6.81 6.42 5.31
CA PHE A 96 -7.48 5.15 5.54
C PHE A 96 -7.54 4.29 4.28
N VAL A 97 -7.70 2.99 4.51
CA VAL A 97 -8.09 1.98 3.52
C VAL A 97 -9.47 1.47 3.91
N ARG A 98 -10.45 1.61 3.01
CA ARG A 98 -11.76 0.96 3.13
C ARG A 98 -11.76 -0.31 2.28
N VAL A 99 -12.05 -1.44 2.89
CA VAL A 99 -12.11 -2.74 2.22
C VAL A 99 -13.56 -3.17 2.12
N GLU A 100 -14.00 -3.56 0.93
CA GLU A 100 -15.37 -4.02 0.68
C GLU A 100 -15.37 -5.38 -0.02
N THR A 101 -16.28 -6.25 0.39
CA THR A 101 -16.52 -7.55 -0.26
C THR A 101 -17.61 -7.41 -1.32
N SER A 102 -17.67 -8.36 -2.26
CA SER A 102 -18.82 -8.48 -3.18
C SER A 102 -20.18 -8.66 -2.48
N SER A 103 -20.19 -9.07 -1.20
CA SER A 103 -21.40 -9.20 -0.38
C SER A 103 -21.84 -7.89 0.30
N GLY A 104 -21.12 -6.78 0.07
CA GLY A 104 -21.41 -5.47 0.65
C GLY A 104 -20.94 -5.28 2.11
N LYS A 105 -20.30 -6.29 2.71
CA LYS A 105 -19.61 -6.13 3.99
C LYS A 105 -18.34 -5.30 3.79
N SER A 106 -18.07 -4.37 4.71
CA SER A 106 -16.86 -3.54 4.67
C SER A 106 -16.21 -3.37 6.03
N ILE A 107 -14.90 -3.09 6.02
CA ILE A 107 -14.12 -2.60 7.16
C ILE A 107 -13.27 -1.41 6.74
N SER A 108 -12.73 -0.68 7.71
CA SER A 108 -11.82 0.43 7.45
C SER A 108 -10.64 0.42 8.43
N SER A 109 -9.47 0.87 7.96
CA SER A 109 -8.23 0.88 8.76
C SER A 109 -8.18 1.96 9.85
N ASP A 110 -9.10 2.92 9.82
CA ASP A 110 -9.27 3.94 10.86
C ASP A 110 -10.11 3.44 12.06
N GLU A 111 -10.76 2.30 11.90
CA GLU A 111 -11.53 1.62 12.94
C GLU A 111 -10.81 0.33 13.36
N ILE A 112 -10.90 -0.02 14.65
CA ILE A 112 -10.48 -1.34 15.12
C ILE A 112 -11.59 -2.33 14.76
N SER A 113 -11.60 -2.79 13.52
CA SER A 113 -12.63 -3.68 12.98
C SER A 113 -12.00 -4.87 12.24
N THR A 114 -12.71 -5.99 12.28
CA THR A 114 -12.35 -7.19 11.53
C THR A 114 -13.51 -7.63 10.65
N LEU A 115 -13.17 -8.19 9.51
CA LEU A 115 -14.09 -8.73 8.53
C LEU A 115 -13.98 -10.25 8.56
N SER A 116 -15.06 -10.94 8.92
CA SER A 116 -15.09 -12.39 8.81
C SER A 116 -15.29 -12.81 7.35
N LEU A 117 -14.30 -13.53 6.82
CA LEU A 117 -14.32 -14.09 5.47
C LEU A 117 -14.58 -15.60 5.56
N PRO A 118 -15.48 -16.14 4.74
CA PRO A 118 -15.74 -17.57 4.72
C PRO A 118 -14.58 -18.34 4.08
N MET A 119 -14.59 -19.66 4.27
CA MET A 119 -13.79 -20.57 3.43
C MET A 119 -14.17 -20.38 1.95
N GLY A 120 -13.19 -20.51 1.06
CA GLY A 120 -13.34 -20.33 -0.38
C GLY A 120 -12.79 -18.99 -0.87
N THR A 121 -13.23 -18.57 -2.05
CA THR A 121 -12.74 -17.35 -2.71
C THR A 121 -13.65 -16.18 -2.43
N THR A 122 -13.09 -15.09 -1.93
CA THR A 122 -13.76 -13.79 -1.79
C THR A 122 -12.99 -12.73 -2.59
N THR A 123 -13.70 -11.87 -3.30
CA THR A 123 -13.11 -10.67 -3.91
C THR A 123 -13.18 -9.51 -2.92
N LEU A 124 -12.05 -8.84 -2.73
CA LEU A 124 -11.90 -7.67 -1.89
C LEU A 124 -11.52 -6.46 -2.74
N LEU A 125 -12.26 -5.36 -2.56
CA LEU A 125 -12.00 -4.07 -3.17
C LEU A 125 -11.42 -3.14 -2.11
N PHE A 126 -10.21 -2.63 -2.35
CA PHE A 126 -9.51 -1.73 -1.45
C PHE A 126 -9.56 -0.32 -2.02
N ASN A 127 -10.24 0.56 -1.31
CA ASN A 127 -10.26 1.98 -1.61
C ASN A 127 -9.36 2.74 -0.65
N LEU A 128 -8.47 3.56 -1.18
CA LEU A 128 -7.56 4.39 -0.41
C LEU A 128 -8.08 5.83 -0.38
N ALA A 129 -7.87 6.49 0.74
CA ALA A 129 -8.00 7.94 0.87
C ALA A 129 -6.84 8.49 1.70
N ILE A 130 -6.20 9.53 1.17
CA ILE A 130 -5.05 10.21 1.78
C ILE A 130 -5.34 11.71 1.73
N ASP A 131 -5.45 12.35 2.89
CA ASP A 131 -5.60 13.79 3.02
C ASP A 131 -4.30 14.41 3.55
N GLY A 132 -3.71 15.31 2.76
CA GLY A 132 -2.53 16.07 3.14
C GLY A 132 -2.82 17.29 4.01
N GLY A 133 -4.10 17.69 4.15
CA GLY A 133 -4.53 18.91 4.85
C GLY A 133 -4.14 20.23 4.16
N LYS A 134 -3.36 20.16 3.08
CA LYS A 134 -2.92 21.27 2.24
C LYS A 134 -2.86 20.82 0.78
N PRO A 135 -2.85 21.74 -0.19
CA PRO A 135 -2.78 21.39 -1.61
C PRO A 135 -1.61 20.43 -1.88
N LEU A 136 -1.91 19.35 -2.59
CA LEU A 136 -0.92 18.32 -2.89
C LEU A 136 0.12 18.87 -3.88
N PRO A 137 1.43 18.66 -3.63
CA PRO A 137 2.45 18.94 -4.63
C PRO A 137 2.16 18.19 -5.93
N ALA A 138 2.52 18.79 -7.06
CA ALA A 138 2.45 18.09 -8.33
C ALA A 138 3.43 16.90 -8.34
N GLY A 139 2.96 15.72 -8.75
CA GLY A 139 3.80 14.53 -8.87
C GLY A 139 3.02 13.23 -8.96
N ASN A 140 3.74 12.15 -9.24
CA ASN A 140 3.20 10.79 -9.25
C ASN A 140 3.38 10.17 -7.87
N TYR A 141 2.28 9.77 -7.26
CA TYR A 141 2.25 9.18 -5.93
C TYR A 141 2.06 7.67 -6.02
N ARG A 142 2.75 6.92 -5.16
CA ARG A 142 2.52 5.49 -4.98
C ARG A 142 2.29 5.20 -3.51
N TYR A 143 1.21 4.50 -3.22
CA TYR A 143 0.87 4.02 -1.89
C TYR A 143 0.69 2.51 -1.93
N GLY A 144 0.98 1.86 -0.82
CA GLY A 144 0.64 0.47 -0.55
C GLY A 144 -0.10 0.37 0.78
N PHE A 145 -0.49 -0.84 1.13
CA PHE A 145 -1.12 -1.12 2.41
C PHE A 145 -0.72 -2.52 2.87
N LYS A 146 -0.99 -2.80 4.14
CA LYS A 146 -0.80 -4.12 4.75
C LYS A 146 -2.13 -4.60 5.31
N PHE A 147 -2.32 -5.90 5.34
CA PHE A 147 -3.48 -6.52 5.96
C PHE A 147 -3.06 -7.77 6.74
N ASN A 148 -3.85 -8.14 7.74
CA ASN A 148 -3.65 -9.34 8.53
C ASN A 148 -4.80 -10.30 8.30
N VAL A 149 -4.47 -11.59 8.29
CA VAL A 149 -5.43 -12.68 8.21
C VAL A 149 -5.11 -13.66 9.33
N VAL A 150 -6.08 -13.88 10.21
CA VAL A 150 -5.98 -14.81 11.33
C VAL A 150 -7.13 -15.80 11.28
N SER A 151 -6.92 -17.02 11.77
CA SER A 151 -8.00 -18.00 11.89
C SER A 151 -9.16 -17.42 12.72
N SER A 152 -10.39 -17.75 12.36
CA SER A 152 -11.59 -17.44 13.17
C SER A 152 -11.90 -18.49 14.24
N GLU A 153 -11.12 -19.57 14.29
CA GLU A 153 -11.23 -20.67 15.28
C GLU A 153 -10.51 -20.34 16.59
#